data_AF-A0A662Q5U6-F1
#
_entry.id   AF-A0A662Q5U6-F1
#
_cell.length_a   1.000
_cell.length_b   1.000
_cell.length_c   1.000
_cell.angle_alpha   90.00
_cell.angle_beta   90.00
_cell.angle_gamma   90.00
#
_symmetry.space_group_name_H-M   'P 1'
#
loop_
_entity.id
_entity.type
_entity.pdbx_description
1 polymer ?
#
loop_
_entity_poly.entity_id
_entity_poly.type
_entity_poly.pdbx_seq_one_letter_code
_entity_poly.pdbx_strand_id
1 'polypeptide(L)'
;MSGRISPLSLEDFRGNLDLIMELAFPAKDRDYSLMILRELEEIGVDAIYVEFLADSLRIAFIGKGYRGIVIKGKMRGLDIAIKILRTDTAIRDLSKEAEATEMANSVGVGPKLL
;
A
#
# COMPACT_ATOMS: atom_id res chain seq x y z
N MET A 1 -9.84 -16.51 -14.37
CA MET A 1 -9.35 -17.17 -13.15
C MET A 1 -8.99 -16.07 -12.17
N SER A 2 -9.80 -15.79 -11.14
CA SER A 2 -9.38 -14.83 -10.12
C SER A 2 -8.35 -15.54 -9.22
N GLY A 3 -7.16 -14.96 -9.10
CA GLY A 3 -6.14 -15.45 -8.18
C GLY A 3 -6.69 -15.49 -6.74
N ARG A 4 -6.20 -16.42 -5.93
CA ARG A 4 -6.50 -16.43 -4.49
C ARG A 4 -5.83 -15.20 -3.88
N ILE A 5 -6.60 -14.37 -3.17
CA ILE A 5 -6.08 -13.21 -2.44
C ILE A 5 -5.90 -13.61 -0.98
N SER A 6 -4.70 -13.40 -0.42
CA SER A 6 -4.44 -13.66 1.00
C SER A 6 -3.40 -12.69 1.57
N PRO A 7 -3.43 -12.43 2.89
CA PRO A 7 -2.41 -11.62 3.53
C PRO A 7 -1.07 -12.36 3.55
N LEU A 8 0.00 -11.63 3.23
CA LEU A 8 1.39 -12.04 3.40
C LEU A 8 1.99 -11.16 4.50
N SER A 9 2.61 -11.76 5.53
CA SER A 9 3.24 -11.01 6.62
C SER A 9 4.31 -10.06 6.07
N LEU A 10 4.57 -8.92 6.71
CA LEU A 10 5.65 -8.04 6.25
C LEU A 10 7.03 -8.72 6.26
N GLU A 11 7.24 -9.66 7.18
CA GLU A 11 8.47 -10.48 7.23
C GLU A 11 8.62 -11.34 5.95
N ASP A 12 7.57 -12.06 5.56
CA ASP A 12 7.58 -12.87 4.33
C ASP A 12 7.62 -11.99 3.08
N PHE A 13 6.92 -10.84 3.10
CA PHE A 13 6.90 -9.87 2.02
C PHE A 13 8.30 -9.32 1.72
N ARG A 14 9.08 -9.03 2.77
CA ARG A 14 10.48 -8.60 2.66
C ARG A 14 11.37 -9.64 1.96
N GLY A 15 11.01 -10.92 2.02
CA GLY A 15 11.71 -12.00 1.32
C GLY A 15 11.50 -12.01 -0.20
N ASN A 16 10.55 -11.23 -0.73
CA ASN A 16 10.15 -11.27 -2.14
C ASN A 16 10.47 -9.94 -2.86
N LEU A 17 11.58 -9.92 -3.59
CA LEU A 17 12.03 -8.71 -4.29
C LEU A 17 11.01 -8.23 -5.32
N ASP A 18 10.37 -9.13 -6.08
CA ASP A 18 9.40 -8.73 -7.12
C ASP A 18 8.22 -7.97 -6.52
N LEU A 19 7.70 -8.41 -5.37
CA LEU A 19 6.65 -7.71 -4.64
C LEU A 19 7.11 -6.36 -4.12
N ILE A 20 8.31 -6.28 -3.52
CA ILE A 20 8.85 -5.02 -3.01
C ILE A 20 8.91 -4.00 -4.14
N MET A 21 9.41 -4.39 -5.31
CA MET A 21 9.51 -3.52 -6.47
C MET A 21 8.14 -3.01 -6.98
N GLU A 22 7.04 -3.70 -6.70
CA GLU A 22 5.69 -3.23 -7.06
C GLU A 22 5.21 -2.04 -6.21
N LEU A 23 5.82 -1.79 -5.04
CA LEU A 23 5.50 -0.63 -4.19
C LEU A 23 5.85 0.69 -4.90
N ALA A 24 6.94 0.72 -5.68
CA ALA A 24 7.40 1.91 -6.41
C ALA A 24 6.67 2.14 -7.74
N PHE A 25 5.35 2.03 -7.77
CA PHE A 25 4.56 2.20 -8.99
C PHE A 25 4.60 3.64 -9.55
N PRO A 26 4.60 3.85 -10.89
CA PRO A 26 4.65 2.84 -11.95
C PRO A 26 6.06 2.38 -12.31
N ALA A 27 7.09 3.00 -11.74
CA ALA A 27 8.47 2.58 -11.96
C ALA A 27 8.75 1.25 -11.23
N LYS A 28 10.01 0.81 -11.32
CA LYS A 28 10.57 -0.23 -10.47
C LYS A 28 11.82 0.35 -9.81
N ASP A 29 11.63 1.41 -9.03
CA ASP A 29 12.72 2.05 -8.31
C ASP A 29 12.97 1.30 -7.00
N ARG A 30 14.19 0.76 -6.84
CA ARG A 30 14.54 -0.09 -5.71
C ARG A 30 14.62 0.68 -4.40
N ASP A 31 15.22 1.87 -4.44
CA ASP A 31 15.46 2.66 -3.23
C ASP A 31 14.14 3.21 -2.71
N TYR A 32 13.28 3.68 -3.61
CA TYR A 32 11.92 4.12 -3.27
C TYR A 32 11.07 2.96 -2.73
N SER A 33 11.17 1.76 -3.31
CA SER A 33 10.46 0.58 -2.81
C SER A 33 10.89 0.20 -1.39
N LEU A 34 12.19 0.23 -1.11
CA LEU A 34 12.74 -0.07 0.22
C LEU A 34 12.40 1.03 1.24
N MET A 35 12.32 2.29 0.80
CA MET A 35 11.83 3.40 1.63
C MET A 35 10.37 3.15 2.04
N ILE A 36 9.49 2.86 1.08
CA ILE A 36 8.08 2.56 1.37
C ILE A 36 7.98 1.36 2.33
N LEU A 37 8.71 0.27 2.10
CA LEU A 37 8.66 -0.89 2.99
C LEU A 37 9.02 -0.52 4.44
N ARG A 38 10.03 0.33 4.64
CA ARG A 38 10.39 0.83 5.99
C ARG A 38 9.28 1.69 6.59
N GLU A 39 8.69 2.59 5.82
CA GLU A 39 7.56 3.42 6.29
C GLU A 39 6.37 2.55 6.72
N LEU A 40 6.05 1.47 5.99
CA LEU A 40 4.99 0.53 6.36
C LEU A 40 5.26 -0.16 7.70
N GLU A 41 6.52 -0.54 7.95
CA GLU A 41 6.94 -1.12 9.23
C GLU A 41 6.85 -0.11 10.37
N GLU A 42 7.31 1.11 10.14
CA GLU A 42 7.30 2.21 11.13
C GLU A 42 5.88 2.59 11.56
N ILE A 43 4.92 2.60 10.62
CA ILE A 43 3.50 2.87 10.94
C ILE A 43 2.77 1.62 11.49
N GLY A 44 3.43 0.46 11.57
CA GLY A 44 2.91 -0.74 12.21
C GLY A 44 1.98 -1.59 11.34
N VAL A 45 2.18 -1.62 10.03
CA VAL A 45 1.51 -2.59 9.14
C VAL A 45 2.00 -4.00 9.47
N ASP A 46 1.09 -4.96 9.60
CA ASP A 46 1.42 -6.36 9.89
C ASP A 46 1.60 -7.20 8.61
N ALA A 47 0.79 -6.92 7.59
CA ALA A 47 0.71 -7.73 6.38
C ALA A 47 0.20 -6.92 5.18
N ILE A 48 0.58 -7.36 3.97
CA ILE A 48 0.06 -6.85 2.70
C ILE A 48 -0.71 -7.98 2.00
N TYR A 49 -1.87 -7.68 1.46
CA TYR A 49 -2.60 -8.67 0.66
C TYR A 49 -1.96 -8.84 -0.71
N VAL A 50 -1.80 -10.09 -1.11
CA VAL A 50 -1.18 -10.49 -2.38
C VAL A 50 -2.11 -11.43 -3.14
N GLU A 51 -2.03 -11.38 -4.46
CA GLU A 51 -2.75 -12.26 -5.37
C GLU A 51 -1.81 -13.36 -5.89
N PHE A 52 -2.24 -14.61 -5.74
CA PHE A 52 -1.56 -15.76 -6.32
C PHE A 52 -2.05 -15.97 -7.75
N LEU A 53 -1.20 -15.64 -8.71
CA LEU A 53 -1.35 -15.99 -10.12
C LEU A 53 -0.49 -17.23 -10.39
N ALA A 54 -0.87 -18.05 -11.37
CA ALA A 54 -0.29 -19.39 -11.61
C ALA A 54 1.22 -19.51 -11.31
N ASP A 55 2.03 -18.62 -11.87
CA ASP A 55 3.49 -18.60 -11.70
C ASP A 55 4.04 -17.30 -11.09
N SER A 56 3.20 -16.45 -10.49
CA SER A 56 3.65 -15.18 -9.93
C SER A 56 2.80 -14.69 -8.76
N LEU A 57 3.44 -13.94 -7.86
CA LEU A 57 2.77 -13.22 -6.79
C LEU A 57 2.74 -11.73 -7.14
N ARG A 58 1.61 -11.07 -6.88
CA ARG A 58 1.48 -9.61 -7.06
C ARG A 58 0.79 -8.97 -5.88
N ILE A 59 1.01 -7.69 -5.65
CA ILE A 59 0.25 -6.95 -4.64
C ILE A 59 -1.22 -6.86 -5.08
N ALA A 60 -2.14 -7.06 -4.13
CA ALA A 60 -3.57 -6.82 -4.35
C ALA A 60 -3.85 -5.32 -4.33
N PHE A 61 -3.77 -4.69 -5.50
CA PHE A 61 -4.13 -3.28 -5.70
C PHE A 61 -5.64 -3.09 -5.63
N ILE A 62 -6.10 -2.20 -4.76
CA ILE A 62 -7.53 -1.83 -4.66
C ILE A 62 -7.83 -0.48 -5.33
N GLY A 63 -6.80 0.29 -5.68
CA GLY A 63 -6.93 1.52 -6.45
C GLY A 63 -5.64 1.96 -7.10
N LYS A 64 -5.71 2.51 -8.32
CA LYS A 64 -4.58 3.16 -9.00
C LYS A 64 -5.05 4.52 -9.48
N GLY A 65 -4.62 5.56 -8.80
CA GLY A 65 -4.96 6.95 -9.12
C GLY A 65 -3.82 7.66 -9.82
N TYR A 66 -4.04 8.94 -10.09
CA TYR A 66 -3.02 9.82 -10.68
C TYR A 66 -1.86 10.10 -9.71
N ARG A 67 -2.13 10.25 -8.42
CA ARG A 67 -1.13 10.63 -7.40
C ARG A 67 -0.54 9.45 -6.63
N GLY A 68 -1.31 8.38 -6.50
CA GLY A 68 -0.99 7.28 -5.59
C GLY A 68 -1.63 5.97 -6.05
N ILE A 69 -1.09 4.89 -5.51
CA ILE A 69 -1.71 3.57 -5.50
C ILE A 69 -2.35 3.34 -4.14
N VAL A 70 -3.38 2.50 -4.10
CA VAL A 70 -3.99 2.02 -2.87
C VAL A 70 -3.91 0.50 -2.87
N ILE A 71 -3.32 -0.05 -1.82
CA ILE A 71 -3.18 -1.49 -1.60
C ILE A 71 -3.94 -1.89 -0.34
N LYS A 72 -4.32 -3.16 -0.26
CA LYS A 72 -4.95 -3.70 0.95
C LYS A 72 -3.88 -4.24 1.90
N GLY A 73 -3.96 -3.89 3.17
CA GLY A 73 -3.06 -4.40 4.22
C GLY A 73 -3.80 -4.85 5.46
N LYS A 74 -3.04 -5.26 6.48
CA LYS A 74 -3.50 -5.48 7.85
C LYS A 74 -2.70 -4.65 8.84
N MET A 75 -3.37 -4.15 9.86
CA MET A 75 -2.75 -3.49 11.01
C MET A 75 -3.56 -3.83 12.26
N ARG A 76 -2.89 -4.36 13.29
CA ARG A 76 -3.48 -4.82 14.56
C ARG A 76 -4.68 -5.76 14.32
N GLY A 77 -4.56 -6.64 13.32
CA GLY A 77 -5.60 -7.59 12.92
C GLY A 77 -6.74 -7.03 12.05
N LEU A 78 -6.84 -5.71 11.89
CA LEU A 78 -7.86 -5.05 11.08
C LEU A 78 -7.39 -4.95 9.62
N ASP A 79 -8.33 -5.10 8.68
CA ASP A 79 -8.06 -4.80 7.28
C ASP A 79 -8.02 -3.28 7.07
N ILE A 80 -6.99 -2.81 6.37
CA ILE A 80 -6.76 -1.38 6.12
C ILE A 80 -6.49 -1.11 4.64
N ALA A 81 -6.79 0.11 4.20
CA ALA A 81 -6.36 0.63 2.92
C ALA A 81 -5.08 1.45 3.13
N ILE A 82 -4.02 1.12 2.41
CA ILE A 82 -2.73 1.80 2.50
C ILE A 82 -2.56 2.57 1.20
N LYS A 83 -2.41 3.89 1.33
CA LYS A 83 -2.16 4.75 0.17
C LYS A 83 -0.68 5.09 0.08
N ILE A 84 -0.09 4.79 -1.07
CA ILE A 84 1.33 4.99 -1.35
C ILE A 84 1.43 5.95 -2.53
N LEU A 85 2.37 6.88 -2.43
CA LEU A 85 2.61 7.86 -3.48
C LEU A 85 3.27 7.20 -4.71
N ARG A 86 2.87 7.64 -5.90
CA ARG A 86 3.50 7.13 -7.13
C ARG A 86 4.85 7.79 -7.38
N THR A 87 5.79 7.06 -7.99
CA THR A 87 7.11 7.59 -8.35
C THR A 87 7.07 8.70 -9.40
N ASP A 88 6.02 8.76 -10.21
CA ASP A 88 5.87 9.72 -11.31
C ASP A 88 5.03 10.96 -10.93
N THR A 89 4.76 11.15 -9.65
CA THR A 89 3.99 12.31 -9.20
C THR A 89 4.87 13.54 -8.92
N ALA A 90 4.29 14.72 -9.09
CA ALA A 90 4.97 16.00 -8.83
C ALA A 90 4.88 16.47 -7.36
N ILE A 91 4.06 15.82 -6.53
CA ILE A 91 3.92 16.13 -5.10
C ILE A 91 4.93 15.31 -4.27
N ARG A 92 5.23 15.76 -3.06
CA ARG A 92 6.26 15.12 -2.21
C ARG A 92 5.69 14.18 -1.16
N ASP A 93 4.43 14.38 -0.78
CA ASP A 93 3.78 13.68 0.31
C ASP A 93 2.25 13.68 0.14
N LEU A 94 1.56 12.92 1.00
CA LEU A 94 0.10 12.80 1.04
C LEU A 94 -0.53 13.63 2.17
N SER A 95 0.20 14.56 2.81
CA SER A 95 -0.29 15.26 4.01
C SER A 95 -1.59 16.02 3.75
N LYS A 96 -1.69 16.71 2.59
CA LYS A 96 -2.94 17.40 2.20
C LYS A 96 -4.12 16.44 2.01
N GLU A 97 -3.87 15.20 1.61
CA GLU A 97 -4.93 14.19 1.47
C GLU A 97 -5.35 13.64 2.84
N ALA A 98 -4.39 13.44 3.74
CA ALA A 98 -4.65 13.08 5.13
C ALA A 98 -5.48 14.16 5.84
N GLU A 99 -5.09 15.44 5.73
CA GLU A 99 -5.83 16.59 6.27
C GLU A 99 -7.28 16.64 5.73
N ALA A 100 -7.47 16.44 4.42
CA ALA A 100 -8.80 16.40 3.83
C ALA A 100 -9.65 15.23 4.34
N THR A 101 -9.03 14.07 4.56
CA THR A 101 -9.69 12.87 5.12
C THR A 101 -10.07 13.10 6.58
N GLU A 102 -9.19 13.72 7.36
CA GLU A 102 -9.46 14.09 8.75
C GLU A 102 -10.62 15.08 8.86
N MET A 103 -10.66 16.11 8.01
CA MET A 103 -11.79 17.03 7.93
C MET A 103 -13.10 16.31 7.60
N ALA A 104 -13.08 15.36 6.65
CA ALA A 104 -14.26 14.55 6.34
C ALA A 104 -14.69 13.69 7.54
N ASN A 105 -13.75 13.07 8.23
CA ASN A 105 -14.02 12.27 9.43
C ASN A 105 -14.63 13.11 10.55
N SER A 106 -14.24 14.38 10.69
CA SER A 106 -14.78 15.29 11.72
C SER A 106 -16.29 15.54 11.59
N VAL A 107 -16.85 15.37 10.39
CA VAL A 107 -18.30 15.46 10.13
C VAL A 107 -18.95 14.09 9.92
N GLY A 108 -18.24 13.02 10.27
CA GLY A 108 -18.76 11.65 10.21
C GLY A 108 -18.89 11.07 8.80
N VAL A 109 -18.13 11.59 7.82
CA VAL A 109 -18.15 11.09 6.43
C VAL A 109 -16.78 10.57 6.00
N GLY A 110 -16.80 9.68 5.01
CA GLY A 110 -15.59 9.11 4.41
C GLY A 110 -14.95 7.96 5.21
N PRO A 111 -13.84 7.40 4.70
CA PRO A 111 -13.08 6.35 5.38
C PRO A 111 -12.35 6.92 6.60
N LYS A 112 -12.28 6.15 7.70
CA LYS A 112 -11.57 6.54 8.91
C LYS A 112 -10.06 6.58 8.68
N LEU A 113 -9.44 7.74 8.89
CA LEU A 113 -8.00 7.91 8.97
C LEU A 113 -7.47 7.19 10.23
N LEU A 114 -6.33 6.51 10.09
CA LEU A 114 -5.70 5.69 11.14
C LEU A 114 -4.44 6.36 11.68
#